data_AF-A0AA37GXQ9-F1
#
_entry.id   AF-A0AA37GXQ9-F1
#
_cell.length_a   1.000
_cell.length_b   1.000
_cell.length_c   1.000
_cell.angle_alpha   90.00
_cell.angle_beta   90.00
_cell.angle_gamma   90.00
#
_symmetry.space_group_name_H-M   'P 1'
#
loop_
_entity.id
_entity.type
_entity.pdbx_description
1 polymer ?
#
loop_
_entity_poly.entity_id
_entity_poly.type
_entity_poly.pdbx_seq_one_letter_code
_entity_poly.pdbx_strand_id
1 'polypeptide(L)'
;MYRSIDNIQVVETFIGMDGRSSVLAVLKNASWARQGVMEPLLVRAVDFKETIYSVKSSTNIREASITEMLQTGLGIIRDLEAAANYRIMSPRPRKTPGKDGTEDEDLNHFNNLLGRNSAAGEAIVRALYLTVRLHVIEYILSLSIALGEPTREELSILASLPHGLTALEQVCEQIRIVFGFDGREPACKDHGIGFNAWCMFWPMIAVLKSGFTDRDTKLWVMDKCSLVSQASGFGMAMYQMGWFEQGSVEMGTVG
;
A
#
# COMPACT_ATOMS: atom_id res chain seq x y z
N MET A 1 -17.52 1.67 13.03
CA MET A 1 -18.17 0.89 11.96
C MET A 1 -17.90 1.50 10.59
N TYR A 2 -18.38 2.70 10.24
CA TYR A 2 -18.06 3.34 8.94
C TYR A 2 -16.55 3.39 8.64
N ARG A 3 -15.79 3.99 9.58
CA ARG A 3 -14.32 4.14 9.53
C ARG A 3 -13.50 2.86 9.29
N SER A 4 -14.01 1.66 9.62
CA SER A 4 -13.28 0.41 9.36
C SER A 4 -13.43 -0.07 7.91
N ILE A 5 -14.46 0.40 7.19
CA ILE A 5 -14.73 0.05 5.79
C ILE A 5 -13.74 0.76 4.85
N ASP A 6 -13.23 1.93 5.22
CA ASP A 6 -12.33 2.72 4.35
C ASP A 6 -10.91 2.15 4.29
N ASN A 7 -10.41 1.54 5.38
CA ASN A 7 -9.18 0.73 5.31
C ASN A 7 -9.38 -0.53 4.44
N ILE A 8 -10.54 -1.20 4.52
CA ILE A 8 -10.85 -2.36 3.66
C ILE A 8 -10.85 -1.95 2.19
N GLN A 9 -11.39 -0.78 1.85
CA GLN A 9 -11.36 -0.27 0.48
C GLN A 9 -9.95 -0.12 -0.08
N VAL A 10 -9.02 0.53 0.65
CA VAL A 10 -7.62 0.65 0.22
C VAL A 10 -7.01 -0.74 0.02
N VAL A 11 -7.17 -1.62 1.01
CA VAL A 11 -6.67 -3.01 0.96
C VAL A 11 -7.22 -3.76 -0.25
N GLU A 12 -8.52 -3.68 -0.54
CA GLU A 12 -9.14 -4.28 -1.72
C GLU A 12 -8.72 -3.64 -3.05
N THR A 13 -8.35 -2.35 -3.08
CA THR A 13 -7.78 -1.75 -4.30
C THR A 13 -6.45 -2.40 -4.65
N PHE A 14 -5.58 -2.57 -3.66
CA PHE A 14 -4.19 -2.95 -3.89
C PHE A 14 -3.96 -4.47 -3.86
N ILE A 15 -4.77 -5.24 -3.11
CA ILE A 15 -4.73 -6.72 -3.10
C ILE A 15 -5.68 -7.33 -4.14
N GLY A 16 -6.81 -6.68 -4.42
CA GLY A 16 -7.89 -7.24 -5.23
C GLY A 16 -7.43 -7.61 -6.65
N MET A 17 -7.78 -8.82 -7.08
CA MET A 17 -7.64 -9.25 -8.47
C MET A 17 -8.43 -8.32 -9.39
N ASP A 18 -7.87 -8.04 -10.56
CA ASP A 18 -8.41 -7.08 -11.51
C ASP A 18 -9.89 -7.35 -11.83
N GLY A 19 -10.71 -6.30 -11.72
CA GLY A 19 -12.16 -6.37 -11.95
C GLY A 19 -13.03 -6.80 -10.76
N ARG A 20 -12.47 -7.09 -9.57
CA ARG A 20 -13.27 -7.56 -8.39
C ARG A 20 -13.47 -6.57 -7.24
N SER A 21 -12.94 -5.34 -7.29
CA SER A 21 -13.15 -4.30 -6.25
C SER A 21 -14.57 -3.68 -6.31
N SER A 22 -15.60 -4.51 -6.22
CA SER A 22 -17.02 -4.11 -6.26
C SER A 22 -17.37 -3.15 -5.12
N VAL A 23 -16.80 -3.36 -3.93
CA VAL A 23 -16.98 -2.53 -2.73
C VAL A 23 -16.58 -1.08 -3.01
N LEU A 24 -15.47 -0.84 -3.69
CA LEU A 24 -14.97 0.51 -3.96
C LEU A 24 -15.84 1.25 -4.99
N ALA A 25 -16.31 0.55 -6.04
CA ALA A 25 -17.27 1.11 -6.98
C ALA A 25 -18.63 1.42 -6.33
N VAL A 26 -19.11 0.56 -5.44
CA VAL A 26 -20.35 0.79 -4.66
C VAL A 26 -20.19 1.97 -3.70
N LEU A 27 -19.04 2.11 -3.04
CA LEU A 27 -18.78 3.15 -2.06
C LEU A 27 -18.42 4.52 -2.67
N LYS A 28 -17.66 4.58 -3.79
CA LYS A 28 -17.50 5.81 -4.59
C LYS A 28 -18.87 6.41 -4.99
N ASN A 29 -19.89 5.56 -5.22
CA ASN A 29 -21.23 5.98 -5.61
C ASN A 29 -22.20 6.26 -4.45
N ALA A 30 -21.91 5.76 -3.24
CA ALA A 30 -22.79 5.90 -2.08
C ALA A 30 -22.93 7.36 -1.62
N SER A 31 -24.16 7.82 -1.37
CA SER A 31 -24.44 9.23 -1.04
C SER A 31 -23.78 9.71 0.25
N TRP A 32 -23.65 8.83 1.25
CA TRP A 32 -23.00 9.11 2.54
C TRP A 32 -21.46 9.12 2.49
N ALA A 33 -20.88 8.66 1.38
CA ALA A 33 -19.45 8.50 1.18
C ALA A 33 -18.81 9.72 0.46
N ARG A 34 -19.63 10.62 -0.11
CA ARG A 34 -19.19 11.70 -1.02
C ARG A 34 -18.32 12.82 -0.41
N GLN A 35 -18.03 12.81 0.89
CA GLN A 35 -17.33 13.91 1.59
C GLN A 35 -16.00 13.54 2.27
N GLY A 36 -15.52 12.29 2.21
CA GLY A 36 -14.22 11.97 2.84
C GLY A 36 -13.87 10.50 3.03
N VAL A 37 -14.14 9.63 2.05
CA VAL A 37 -13.80 8.19 2.09
C VAL A 37 -12.30 7.94 2.16
N MET A 38 -11.51 8.76 1.46
CA MET A 38 -10.10 8.48 1.28
C MET A 38 -9.25 9.76 1.31
N GLU A 39 -8.10 9.70 1.99
CA GLU A 39 -7.11 10.78 2.03
C GLU A 39 -6.68 11.19 0.60
N PRO A 40 -6.52 12.49 0.28
CA PRO A 40 -6.15 12.94 -1.07
C PRO A 40 -4.90 12.29 -1.67
N LEU A 41 -3.92 11.93 -0.85
CA LEU A 41 -2.71 11.22 -1.29
C LEU A 41 -3.00 9.77 -1.70
N LEU A 42 -3.89 9.09 -0.97
CA LEU A 42 -4.33 7.73 -1.28
C LEU A 42 -5.24 7.73 -2.52
N VAL A 43 -6.14 8.72 -2.65
CA VAL A 43 -6.95 8.94 -3.87
C VAL A 43 -6.05 9.06 -5.10
N ARG A 44 -5.02 9.91 -5.05
CA ARG A 44 -4.03 10.03 -6.14
C ARG A 44 -3.37 8.70 -6.49
N ALA A 45 -3.04 7.86 -5.51
CA ALA A 45 -2.43 6.55 -5.76
C ALA A 45 -3.42 5.54 -6.39
N VAL A 46 -4.70 5.60 -6.01
CA VAL A 46 -5.78 4.79 -6.62
C VAL A 46 -6.06 5.24 -8.04
N ASP A 47 -6.22 6.54 -8.29
CA ASP A 47 -6.49 7.09 -9.62
C ASP A 47 -5.29 6.84 -10.56
N PHE A 48 -4.06 6.86 -10.03
CA PHE A 48 -2.85 6.47 -10.76
C PHE A 48 -2.84 4.98 -11.13
N LYS A 49 -3.29 4.09 -10.22
CA LYS A 49 -3.54 2.67 -10.55
C LYS A 49 -4.53 2.59 -11.71
N GLU A 50 -5.74 3.14 -11.55
CA GLU A 50 -6.82 3.08 -12.55
C GLU A 50 -6.34 3.58 -13.93
N THR A 51 -5.55 4.66 -13.96
CA THR A 51 -4.92 5.21 -15.18
C THR A 51 -3.94 4.23 -15.83
N ILE A 52 -3.01 3.64 -15.07
CA ILE A 52 -2.04 2.66 -15.62
C ILE A 52 -2.76 1.44 -16.19
N TYR A 53 -3.82 0.95 -15.53
CA TYR A 53 -4.61 -0.17 -16.03
C TYR A 53 -5.35 0.17 -17.33
N SER A 54 -5.99 1.33 -17.39
CA SER A 54 -6.64 1.81 -18.62
C SER A 54 -5.62 1.91 -19.77
N VAL A 55 -4.47 2.51 -19.54
CA VAL A 55 -3.40 2.65 -20.54
C VAL A 55 -2.85 1.28 -20.99
N LYS A 56 -2.62 0.34 -20.08
CA LYS A 56 -2.19 -1.04 -20.42
C LYS A 56 -3.26 -1.86 -21.15
N SER A 57 -4.53 -1.52 -21.01
CA SER A 57 -5.64 -2.14 -21.76
C SER A 57 -5.90 -1.51 -23.13
N SER A 58 -5.25 -0.38 -23.44
CA SER A 58 -5.35 0.28 -24.74
C SER A 58 -4.63 -0.52 -25.83
N THR A 59 -5.21 -0.55 -27.03
CA THR A 59 -4.59 -1.11 -28.24
C THR A 59 -3.31 -0.38 -28.65
N ASN A 60 -3.14 0.89 -28.24
CA ASN A 60 -1.92 1.65 -28.45
C ASN A 60 -1.49 2.38 -27.17
N ILE A 61 -0.61 1.73 -26.40
CA ILE A 61 -0.10 2.25 -25.11
C ILE A 61 0.70 3.56 -25.32
N ARG A 62 1.35 3.75 -26.48
CA ARG A 62 2.23 4.89 -26.78
C ARG A 62 1.50 6.18 -27.15
N GLU A 63 0.18 6.15 -27.32
CA GLU A 63 -0.64 7.38 -27.47
C GLU A 63 -0.86 8.11 -26.14
N ALA A 64 -0.62 7.44 -25.00
CA ALA A 64 -0.73 8.06 -23.68
C ALA A 64 0.49 8.95 -23.36
N SER A 65 0.29 9.94 -22.49
CA SER A 65 1.35 10.85 -22.03
C SER A 65 2.25 10.17 -20.97
N ILE A 66 3.05 9.20 -21.41
CA ILE A 66 3.89 8.34 -20.55
C ILE A 66 4.81 9.18 -19.65
N THR A 67 5.46 10.20 -20.21
CA THR A 67 6.36 11.11 -19.48
C THR A 67 5.66 11.77 -18.28
N GLU A 68 4.44 12.27 -18.47
CA GLU A 68 3.65 12.90 -17.39
C GLU A 68 3.14 11.86 -16.37
N MET A 69 2.78 10.66 -16.82
CA MET A 69 2.43 9.55 -15.93
C MET A 69 3.61 9.15 -15.03
N LEU A 70 4.81 8.97 -15.60
CA LEU A 70 6.02 8.62 -14.83
C LEU A 70 6.36 9.71 -13.80
N GLN A 71 6.28 10.99 -14.19
CA GLN A 71 6.48 12.12 -13.26
C GLN A 71 5.42 12.16 -12.15
N THR A 72 4.15 11.90 -12.48
CA THR A 72 3.05 11.82 -11.51
C THR A 72 3.27 10.71 -10.49
N GLY A 73 3.67 9.53 -10.97
CA GLY A 73 4.02 8.38 -10.13
C GLY A 73 5.18 8.67 -9.18
N LEU A 74 6.27 9.29 -9.67
CA LEU A 74 7.39 9.72 -8.83
C LEU A 74 6.97 10.76 -7.77
N GLY A 75 6.07 11.68 -8.12
CA GLY A 75 5.48 12.63 -7.17
C GLY A 75 4.73 11.91 -6.04
N ILE A 76 3.87 10.94 -6.40
CA ILE A 76 3.12 10.11 -5.43
C ILE A 76 4.09 9.33 -4.53
N ILE A 77 5.15 8.71 -5.08
CA ILE A 77 6.15 7.96 -4.31
C ILE A 77 6.85 8.82 -3.26
N ARG A 78 7.25 10.05 -3.63
CA ARG A 78 7.91 11.01 -2.72
C ARG A 78 6.95 11.49 -1.63
N ASP A 79 5.71 11.79 -1.99
CA ASP A 79 4.69 12.22 -1.03
C ASP A 79 4.33 11.11 -0.03
N LEU A 80 4.26 9.84 -0.48
CA LEU A 80 4.02 8.68 0.40
C LEU A 80 5.21 8.41 1.34
N GLU A 81 6.44 8.58 0.86
CA GLU A 81 7.64 8.48 1.70
C GLU A 81 7.70 9.57 2.77
N ALA A 82 7.32 10.80 2.39
CA ALA A 82 7.20 11.91 3.33
C ALA A 82 6.06 11.67 4.33
N ALA A 83 4.88 11.22 3.85
CA ALA A 83 3.74 10.89 4.70
C ALA A 83 4.05 9.77 5.69
N ALA A 84 4.86 8.77 5.32
CA ALA A 84 5.35 7.75 6.25
C ALA A 84 6.28 8.36 7.31
N ASN A 85 7.35 9.06 6.89
CA ASN A 85 8.45 9.41 7.80
C ASN A 85 8.23 10.68 8.63
N TYR A 86 7.40 11.63 8.18
CA TYR A 86 7.17 12.91 8.87
C TYR A 86 5.72 13.03 9.39
N ARG A 87 5.52 13.94 10.34
CA ARG A 87 4.20 14.46 10.79
C ARG A 87 3.95 15.77 10.03
N ILE A 88 2.89 15.91 9.21
CA ILE A 88 2.81 16.94 8.13
C ILE A 88 1.61 17.91 8.24
N MET A 89 0.55 17.59 9.00
CA MET A 89 -0.68 18.42 9.10
C MET A 89 -1.37 18.63 7.73
N SER A 90 -1.78 17.53 7.08
CA SER A 90 -2.49 17.45 5.79
C SER A 90 -1.70 17.81 4.52
N PRO A 91 -1.68 16.96 3.48
CA PRO A 91 -1.14 17.30 2.16
C PRO A 91 -2.10 18.23 1.37
N ARG A 92 -2.28 19.47 1.86
CA ARG A 92 -2.91 20.58 1.13
C ARG A 92 -1.84 21.54 0.59
N PRO A 93 -2.14 22.32 -0.47
CA PRO A 93 -1.22 23.35 -0.96
C PRO A 93 -0.90 24.34 0.18
N ARG A 94 0.40 24.61 0.38
CA ARG A 94 0.93 25.46 1.46
C ARG A 94 0.10 26.75 1.62
N LYS A 95 -0.65 26.86 2.71
CA LYS A 95 -1.17 28.14 3.21
C LYS A 95 -0.38 28.53 4.45
N THR A 96 -0.12 29.82 4.57
CA THR A 96 0.68 30.44 5.63
C THR A 96 0.12 30.16 7.02
N PRO A 97 0.97 30.10 8.07
CA PRO A 97 0.52 29.81 9.43
C PRO A 97 -0.46 30.88 9.91
N GLY A 98 -1.62 30.45 10.43
CA GLY A 98 -2.54 31.33 11.14
C GLY A 98 -2.06 31.51 12.58
N LYS A 99 -2.07 32.75 13.08
CA LYS A 99 -1.98 33.00 14.52
C LYS A 99 -3.26 32.48 15.18
N ASP A 100 -3.17 31.40 15.94
CA ASP A 100 -3.69 31.35 17.32
C ASP A 100 -3.11 30.15 18.09
N GLY A 101 -2.73 30.40 19.34
CA GLY A 101 -1.83 29.55 20.13
C GLY A 101 -2.47 28.34 20.80
N THR A 102 -3.19 27.52 20.05
CA THR A 102 -3.59 26.15 20.46
C THR A 102 -3.44 25.20 19.28
N GLU A 103 -2.19 24.94 18.89
CA GLU A 103 -1.85 23.83 18.00
C GLU A 103 -1.99 22.53 18.81
N ASP A 104 -3.18 21.94 18.80
CA ASP A 104 -3.29 20.48 18.91
C ASP A 104 -2.46 19.92 17.75
N GLU A 105 -1.40 19.15 18.04
CA GLU A 105 -0.54 18.56 17.00
C GLU A 105 -1.39 17.59 16.15
N ASP A 106 -1.94 18.07 15.03
CA ASP A 106 -2.71 17.26 14.08
C ASP A 106 -1.78 16.28 13.35
N LEU A 107 -1.47 15.18 14.04
CA LEU A 107 -0.60 14.10 13.58
C LEU A 107 -1.08 13.55 12.23
N ASN A 108 -0.15 13.09 11.39
CA ASN A 108 -0.51 12.35 10.18
C ASN A 108 -1.25 11.05 10.54
N HIS A 109 -2.55 11.00 10.27
CA HIS A 109 -3.39 9.82 10.43
C HIS A 109 -3.53 9.09 9.11
N PHE A 110 -3.15 7.79 9.03
CA PHE A 110 -3.42 7.03 7.79
C PHE A 110 -4.93 7.00 7.54
N ASN A 111 -5.32 7.55 6.40
CA ASN A 111 -6.72 7.70 5.98
C ASN A 111 -7.65 8.42 6.98
N ASN A 112 -7.13 9.24 7.91
CA ASN A 112 -7.87 9.78 9.07
C ASN A 112 -8.42 8.72 10.04
N LEU A 113 -7.88 7.50 10.00
CA LEU A 113 -8.34 6.33 10.77
C LEU A 113 -7.37 5.90 11.86
N LEU A 114 -6.09 5.80 11.51
CA LEU A 114 -5.03 5.27 12.37
C LEU A 114 -4.12 6.43 12.76
N GLY A 115 -4.15 6.79 14.04
CA GLY A 115 -3.31 7.86 14.59
C GLY A 115 -1.94 7.37 15.03
N ARG A 116 -0.98 8.31 15.14
CA ARG A 116 0.37 8.07 15.67
C ARG A 116 0.44 8.27 17.19
N ASN A 117 -0.63 7.92 17.89
CA ASN A 117 -0.78 8.11 19.34
C ASN A 117 -0.15 6.98 20.18
N SER A 118 0.36 5.93 19.53
CA SER A 118 1.15 4.87 20.16
C SER A 118 2.26 4.38 19.22
N ALA A 119 3.27 3.69 19.76
CA ALA A 119 4.35 3.10 18.97
C ALA A 119 3.82 2.12 17.91
N ALA A 120 2.81 1.30 18.28
CA ALA A 120 2.09 0.45 17.34
C ALA A 120 1.42 1.25 16.23
N GLY A 121 0.64 2.29 16.61
CA GLY A 121 -0.07 3.15 15.66
C GLY A 121 0.89 3.83 14.67
N GLU A 122 2.02 4.35 15.14
CA GLU A 122 3.02 4.96 14.27
C GLU A 122 3.66 3.93 13.30
N ALA A 123 4.07 2.76 13.79
CA ALA A 123 4.67 1.73 12.95
C ALA A 123 3.67 1.16 11.91
N ILE A 124 2.39 1.00 12.29
CA ILE A 124 1.30 0.61 11.38
C ILE A 124 1.06 1.69 10.31
N VAL A 125 0.95 2.96 10.71
CA VAL A 125 0.75 4.07 9.76
C VAL A 125 1.92 4.17 8.77
N ARG A 126 3.16 4.03 9.24
CA ARG A 126 4.35 3.91 8.39
C ARG A 126 4.22 2.74 7.42
N ALA A 127 3.89 1.53 7.91
CA ALA A 127 3.77 0.33 7.09
C ALA A 127 2.76 0.51 5.95
N LEU A 128 1.60 1.11 6.23
CA LEU A 128 0.53 1.28 5.25
C LEU A 128 0.91 2.26 4.13
N TYR A 129 1.46 3.44 4.45
CA TYR A 129 1.96 4.36 3.41
C TYR A 129 3.11 3.76 2.60
N LEU A 130 4.04 3.04 3.25
CA LEU A 130 5.13 2.33 2.58
C LEU A 130 4.64 1.21 1.67
N THR A 131 3.54 0.55 2.03
CA THR A 131 2.89 -0.49 1.20
C THR A 131 2.25 0.10 -0.06
N VAL A 132 1.57 1.25 0.05
CA VAL A 132 1.09 2.01 -1.13
C VAL A 132 2.29 2.40 -2.00
N ARG A 133 3.37 2.92 -1.40
CA ARG A 133 4.59 3.34 -2.13
C ARG A 133 5.22 2.19 -2.92
N LEU A 134 5.31 1.00 -2.30
CA LEU A 134 5.78 -0.22 -2.95
C LEU A 134 4.94 -0.53 -4.20
N HIS A 135 3.62 -0.56 -4.08
CA HIS A 135 2.74 -0.83 -5.23
C HIS A 135 2.83 0.24 -6.33
N VAL A 136 2.98 1.52 -5.99
CA VAL A 136 3.16 2.58 -7.01
C VAL A 136 4.48 2.40 -7.77
N ILE A 137 5.56 1.96 -7.10
CA ILE A 137 6.82 1.57 -7.76
C ILE A 137 6.59 0.37 -8.70
N GLU A 138 5.88 -0.67 -8.24
CA GLU A 138 5.56 -1.84 -9.06
C GLU A 138 4.69 -1.50 -10.28
N TYR A 139 3.74 -0.57 -10.16
CA TYR A 139 2.94 -0.11 -11.29
C TYR A 139 3.77 0.65 -12.33
N ILE A 140 4.71 1.50 -11.91
CA ILE A 140 5.65 2.18 -12.82
C ILE A 140 6.52 1.18 -13.57
N LEU A 141 7.06 0.16 -12.88
CA LEU A 141 7.83 -0.90 -13.56
C LEU A 141 6.96 -1.75 -14.48
N SER A 142 5.73 -2.09 -14.08
CA SER A 142 4.80 -2.86 -14.90
C SER A 142 4.39 -2.11 -16.18
N LEU A 143 4.21 -0.79 -16.09
CA LEU A 143 4.03 0.09 -17.25
C LEU A 143 5.29 0.08 -18.14
N SER A 144 6.47 0.24 -17.55
CA SER A 144 7.75 0.24 -18.28
C SER A 144 7.98 -1.06 -19.05
N ILE A 145 7.68 -2.21 -18.45
CA ILE A 145 7.74 -3.52 -19.11
C ILE A 145 6.73 -3.61 -20.27
N ALA A 146 5.51 -3.08 -20.10
CA ALA A 146 4.48 -3.08 -21.15
C ALA A 146 4.80 -2.14 -22.33
N LEU A 147 5.62 -1.10 -22.10
CA LEU A 147 6.05 -0.15 -23.12
C LEU A 147 7.18 -0.66 -24.02
N GLY A 148 7.90 -1.71 -23.60
CA GLY A 148 9.10 -2.19 -24.29
C GLY A 148 10.31 -1.27 -24.03
N GLU A 149 11.04 -0.90 -25.10
CA GLU A 149 12.22 -0.02 -24.98
C GLU A 149 11.80 1.42 -24.63
N PRO A 150 12.21 1.96 -23.46
CA PRO A 150 11.88 3.33 -23.08
C PRO A 150 12.68 4.35 -23.91
N THR A 151 12.08 5.53 -24.15
CA THR A 151 12.76 6.68 -24.75
C THR A 151 13.86 7.22 -23.83
N ARG A 152 14.72 8.10 -24.35
CA ARG A 152 15.79 8.72 -23.54
C ARG A 152 15.23 9.55 -22.38
N GLU A 153 14.11 10.22 -22.62
CA GLU A 153 13.38 11.04 -21.66
C GLU A 153 12.72 10.16 -20.60
N GLU A 154 12.05 9.06 -21.00
CA GLU A 154 11.50 8.05 -20.09
C GLU A 154 12.58 7.42 -19.22
N LEU A 155 13.73 7.02 -19.81
CA LEU A 155 14.90 6.50 -19.10
C LEU A 155 15.43 7.48 -18.04
N SER A 156 15.54 8.76 -18.38
CA SER A 156 16.01 9.79 -17.44
C SER A 156 15.07 9.95 -16.23
N ILE A 157 13.77 9.71 -16.41
CA ILE A 157 12.78 9.76 -15.34
C ILE A 157 12.84 8.45 -14.52
N LEU A 158 12.90 7.30 -15.18
CA LEU A 158 13.02 5.99 -14.52
C LEU A 158 14.33 5.86 -13.70
N ALA A 159 15.41 6.50 -14.12
CA ALA A 159 16.65 6.59 -13.33
C ALA A 159 16.48 7.32 -11.97
N SER A 160 15.38 8.07 -11.79
CA SER A 160 15.01 8.72 -10.52
C SER A 160 14.04 7.89 -9.66
N LEU A 161 13.67 6.68 -10.08
CA LEU A 161 12.78 5.78 -9.34
C LEU A 161 13.52 5.16 -8.14
N PRO A 162 12.96 5.22 -6.91
CA PRO A 162 13.57 4.55 -5.76
C PRO A 162 13.69 3.04 -5.95
N HIS A 163 14.76 2.46 -5.42
CA HIS A 163 15.04 1.04 -5.54
C HIS A 163 13.95 0.20 -4.86
N GLY A 164 13.27 -0.67 -5.62
CA GLY A 164 12.12 -1.44 -5.13
C GLY A 164 12.43 -2.35 -3.93
N LEU A 165 13.62 -2.97 -3.92
CA LEU A 165 14.08 -3.74 -2.75
C LEU A 165 14.13 -2.89 -1.47
N THR A 166 14.61 -1.65 -1.53
CA THR A 166 14.64 -0.76 -0.36
C THR A 166 13.23 -0.40 0.11
N ALA A 167 12.27 -0.22 -0.82
CA ALA A 167 10.88 -0.02 -0.47
C ALA A 167 10.26 -1.26 0.21
N LEU A 168 10.61 -2.46 -0.26
CA LEU A 168 10.22 -3.73 0.34
C LEU A 168 10.80 -3.91 1.75
N GLU A 169 12.10 -3.66 1.92
CA GLU A 169 12.81 -3.73 3.20
C GLU A 169 12.22 -2.76 4.24
N GLN A 170 11.84 -1.55 3.82
CA GLN A 170 11.15 -0.57 4.66
C GLN A 170 9.80 -1.10 5.19
N VAL A 171 9.02 -1.82 4.38
CA VAL A 171 7.78 -2.49 4.82
C VAL A 171 8.09 -3.65 5.77
N CYS A 172 9.07 -4.49 5.44
CA CYS A 172 9.53 -5.60 6.29
C CYS A 172 9.98 -5.13 7.68
N GLU A 173 10.65 -3.98 7.75
CA GLU A 173 11.09 -3.39 9.01
C GLU A 173 9.91 -2.95 9.88
N GLN A 174 8.84 -2.37 9.31
CA GLN A 174 7.65 -2.06 10.10
C GLN A 174 6.94 -3.33 10.59
N ILE A 175 6.93 -4.41 9.79
CA ILE A 175 6.42 -5.73 10.23
C ILE A 175 7.22 -6.27 11.43
N ARG A 176 8.55 -6.12 11.42
CA ARG A 176 9.40 -6.49 12.57
C ARG A 176 9.10 -5.64 13.80
N ILE A 177 9.02 -4.32 13.65
CA ILE A 177 8.76 -3.38 14.76
C ILE A 177 7.40 -3.65 15.43
N VAL A 178 6.33 -3.84 14.64
CA VAL A 178 4.99 -4.04 15.21
C VAL A 178 4.92 -5.30 16.07
N PHE A 179 5.48 -6.43 15.59
CA PHE A 179 5.33 -7.74 16.23
C PHE A 179 6.57 -8.23 17.02
N GLY A 180 7.69 -7.51 17.01
CA GLY A 180 8.93 -7.90 17.68
C GLY A 180 9.64 -9.11 17.04
N PHE A 181 9.47 -9.33 15.72
CA PHE A 181 9.92 -10.57 15.03
C PHE A 181 11.45 -10.73 14.87
N ASP A 182 12.24 -9.79 15.38
CA ASP A 182 13.69 -9.84 15.46
C ASP A 182 14.22 -9.82 16.91
N GLY A 183 13.34 -10.05 17.89
CA GLY A 183 13.68 -10.05 19.31
C GLY A 183 13.59 -8.68 19.99
N ARG A 184 13.24 -7.61 19.27
CA ARG A 184 12.81 -6.34 19.89
C ARG A 184 11.49 -6.54 20.65
N GLU A 185 11.25 -5.70 21.65
CA GLU A 185 9.94 -5.65 22.32
C GLU A 185 8.86 -5.24 21.30
N PRO A 186 7.76 -6.00 21.13
CA PRO A 186 6.74 -5.69 20.13
C PRO A 186 6.10 -4.33 20.38
N ALA A 187 6.08 -3.44 19.39
CA ALA A 187 5.38 -2.17 19.53
C ALA A 187 3.87 -2.36 19.81
N CYS A 188 3.30 -3.49 19.39
CA CYS A 188 1.92 -3.87 19.68
C CYS A 188 1.66 -4.37 21.10
N LYS A 189 2.65 -4.50 22.00
CA LYS A 189 2.50 -5.14 23.32
C LYS A 189 1.31 -4.63 24.13
N ASP A 190 1.08 -3.32 24.12
CA ASP A 190 0.01 -2.67 24.90
C ASP A 190 -1.37 -2.68 24.20
N HIS A 191 -1.46 -3.27 23.01
CA HIS A 191 -2.67 -3.27 22.16
C HIS A 191 -3.04 -4.70 21.74
N GLY A 192 -4.33 -5.02 21.65
CA GLY A 192 -4.78 -6.37 21.30
C GLY A 192 -4.21 -6.87 19.96
N ILE A 193 -3.60 -8.06 19.94
CA ILE A 193 -2.91 -8.60 18.75
C ILE A 193 -3.82 -8.69 17.52
N GLY A 194 -5.13 -8.92 17.69
CA GLY A 194 -6.10 -8.96 16.60
C GLY A 194 -6.18 -7.68 15.77
N PHE A 195 -6.18 -6.51 16.40
CA PHE A 195 -6.25 -5.24 15.65
C PHE A 195 -4.96 -4.94 14.89
N ASN A 196 -3.82 -5.25 15.51
CA ASN A 196 -2.50 -5.08 14.89
C ASN A 196 -2.30 -6.08 13.74
N ALA A 197 -2.73 -7.33 13.92
CA ALA A 197 -2.80 -8.36 12.88
C ALA A 197 -3.60 -7.87 11.68
N TRP A 198 -4.82 -7.38 11.90
CA TRP A 198 -5.70 -6.85 10.86
C TRP A 198 -5.04 -5.72 10.05
N CYS A 199 -4.44 -4.73 10.72
CA CYS A 199 -3.82 -3.61 10.02
C CYS A 199 -2.53 -4.00 9.27
N MET A 200 -1.74 -4.93 9.80
CA MET A 200 -0.48 -5.36 9.19
C MET A 200 -0.63 -6.48 8.16
N PHE A 201 -1.81 -7.11 8.08
CA PHE A 201 -2.03 -8.22 7.16
C PHE A 201 -1.81 -7.82 5.69
N TRP A 202 -2.29 -6.65 5.26
CA TRP A 202 -2.03 -6.16 3.90
C TRP A 202 -0.54 -5.90 3.64
N PRO A 203 0.19 -5.12 4.46
CA PRO A 203 1.66 -5.01 4.36
C PRO A 203 2.37 -6.37 4.21
N MET A 204 1.98 -7.38 4.99
CA MET A 204 2.56 -8.72 4.90
C MET A 204 2.21 -9.41 3.56
N ILE A 205 0.95 -9.37 3.11
CA ILE A 205 0.55 -9.93 1.81
C ILE A 205 1.20 -9.19 0.63
N ALA A 206 1.40 -7.88 0.73
CA ALA A 206 2.08 -7.09 -0.28
C ALA A 206 3.55 -7.51 -0.41
N VAL A 207 4.28 -7.68 0.70
CA VAL A 207 5.64 -8.26 0.67
C VAL A 207 5.62 -9.68 0.10
N LEU A 208 4.67 -10.54 0.50
CA LEU A 208 4.60 -11.92 -0.01
C LEU A 208 4.40 -11.99 -1.54
N LYS A 209 3.57 -11.09 -2.09
CA LYS A 209 3.23 -11.05 -3.52
C LYS A 209 4.17 -10.20 -4.38
N SER A 210 4.99 -9.34 -3.77
CA SER A 210 5.82 -8.39 -4.52
C SER A 210 6.85 -9.06 -5.44
N GLY A 211 7.10 -8.40 -6.58
CA GLY A 211 8.10 -8.81 -7.56
C GLY A 211 9.55 -8.66 -7.07
N PHE A 212 9.79 -7.84 -6.04
CA PHE A 212 11.12 -7.63 -5.46
C PHE A 212 11.50 -8.66 -4.40
N THR A 213 10.55 -9.47 -3.94
CA THR A 213 10.74 -10.35 -2.79
C THR A 213 11.46 -11.64 -3.19
N ASP A 214 12.66 -11.83 -2.63
CA ASP A 214 13.43 -13.05 -2.75
C ASP A 214 12.75 -14.25 -2.04
N ARG A 215 13.35 -15.44 -2.20
CA ARG A 215 12.80 -16.69 -1.66
C ARG A 215 12.78 -16.72 -0.13
N ASP A 216 13.82 -16.22 0.52
CA ASP A 216 14.00 -16.31 1.97
C ASP A 216 13.10 -15.30 2.68
N THR A 217 12.97 -14.09 2.12
CA THR A 217 11.98 -13.10 2.56
C THR A 217 10.54 -13.61 2.36
N LYS A 218 10.22 -14.30 1.27
CA LYS A 218 8.90 -14.95 1.08
C LYS A 218 8.63 -16.01 2.16
N LEU A 219 9.59 -16.90 2.42
CA LEU A 219 9.45 -17.92 3.47
C LEU A 219 9.30 -17.31 4.86
N TRP A 220 10.09 -16.27 5.17
CA TRP A 220 9.98 -15.51 6.42
C TRP A 220 8.59 -14.87 6.58
N VAL A 221 8.06 -14.18 5.56
CA VAL A 221 6.72 -13.61 5.63
C VAL A 221 5.64 -14.69 5.75
N MET A 222 5.75 -15.83 5.08
CA MET A 222 4.79 -16.93 5.23
C MET A 222 4.75 -17.48 6.65
N ASP A 223 5.91 -17.71 7.27
CA ASP A 223 6.02 -18.09 8.69
C ASP A 223 5.36 -17.04 9.59
N LYS A 224 5.71 -15.75 9.41
CA LYS A 224 5.15 -14.67 10.24
C LYS A 224 3.63 -14.50 10.03
N CYS A 225 3.13 -14.61 8.81
CA CYS A 225 1.70 -14.62 8.50
C CYS A 225 0.99 -15.75 9.25
N SER A 226 1.57 -16.95 9.30
CA SER A 226 1.02 -18.10 10.04
C SER A 226 0.97 -17.83 11.54
N LEU A 227 2.08 -17.35 12.14
CA LEU A 227 2.16 -17.01 13.56
C LEU A 227 1.15 -15.93 13.96
N VAL A 228 1.09 -14.81 13.22
CA VAL A 228 0.09 -13.75 13.45
C VAL A 228 -1.32 -14.30 13.31
N SER A 229 -1.57 -15.12 12.29
CA SER A 229 -2.89 -15.69 12.00
C SER A 229 -3.38 -16.65 13.08
N GLN A 230 -2.49 -17.46 13.67
CA GLN A 230 -2.79 -18.35 14.79
C GLN A 230 -3.05 -17.56 16.08
N ALA A 231 -2.19 -16.59 16.40
CA ALA A 231 -2.28 -15.81 17.63
C ALA A 231 -3.44 -14.79 17.65
N SER A 232 -3.96 -14.39 16.48
CA SER A 232 -5.07 -13.44 16.33
C SER A 232 -6.40 -14.07 15.95
N GLY A 233 -6.42 -15.33 15.49
CA GLY A 233 -7.60 -16.00 14.93
C GLY A 233 -7.90 -15.65 13.47
N PHE A 234 -7.19 -14.70 12.84
CA PHE A 234 -7.48 -14.28 11.46
C PHE A 234 -7.24 -15.38 10.41
N GLY A 235 -6.39 -16.38 10.67
CA GLY A 235 -6.05 -17.42 9.70
C GLY A 235 -7.27 -18.16 9.12
N MET A 236 -8.27 -18.42 9.95
CA MET A 236 -9.49 -19.13 9.55
C MET A 236 -10.35 -18.30 8.58
N ALA A 237 -10.48 -16.99 8.83
CA ALA A 237 -11.23 -16.09 7.97
C ALA A 237 -10.56 -15.93 6.59
N MET A 238 -9.23 -15.86 6.56
CA MET A 238 -8.47 -15.67 5.32
C MET A 238 -8.40 -16.93 4.45
N TYR A 239 -8.36 -18.11 5.06
CA TYR A 239 -8.49 -19.39 4.35
C TYR A 239 -9.85 -19.51 3.66
N GLN A 240 -10.95 -19.19 4.36
CA GLN A 240 -12.31 -19.22 3.81
C GLN A 240 -12.53 -18.24 2.63
N MET A 241 -11.72 -17.17 2.55
CA MET A 241 -11.77 -16.21 1.45
C MET A 241 -10.90 -16.59 0.24
N GLY A 242 -10.17 -17.72 0.30
CA GLY A 242 -9.29 -18.18 -0.78
C GLY A 242 -7.97 -17.41 -0.93
N TRP A 243 -7.55 -16.60 0.05
CA TRP A 243 -6.38 -15.72 -0.10
C TRP A 243 -5.03 -16.44 -0.14
N PHE A 244 -5.00 -17.70 0.28
CA PHE A 244 -3.83 -18.58 0.22
C PHE A 244 -3.86 -19.56 -0.96
N GLU A 245 -4.93 -19.57 -1.76
CA GLU A 245 -4.99 -20.38 -2.97
C GLU A 245 -4.07 -19.74 -4.03
N GLN A 246 -2.87 -20.29 -4.18
CA GLN A 246 -2.12 -20.10 -5.42
C GLN A 246 -2.95 -20.72 -6.54
N GLY A 247 -3.32 -19.91 -7.53
CA GLY A 247 -3.92 -20.42 -8.76
C GLY A 247 -3.04 -21.53 -9.30
N SER A 248 -3.63 -22.71 -9.50
CA SER A 248 -2.92 -23.89 -9.97
C SER A 248 -2.22 -23.58 -11.28
N VAL A 249 -0.89 -23.46 -11.23
CA VAL A 249 -0.09 -23.56 -12.45
C VAL A 249 -0.26 -25.00 -12.91
N GLU A 250 -1.09 -25.17 -13.94
CA GLU A 250 -1.21 -26.46 -14.62
C GLU A 250 0.19 -26.87 -15.08
N MET A 251 0.75 -27.89 -14.43
CA MET A 251 1.85 -28.63 -15.04
C MET A 251 1.28 -29.29 -16.28
N GLY A 252 1.51 -28.67 -17.43
CA GLY A 252 1.32 -29.31 -18.72
C GLY A 252 2.16 -30.58 -18.75
N THR A 253 1.52 -31.71 -18.51
CA THR A 253 2.11 -33.04 -18.74
C THR A 253 2.40 -33.16 -20.21
N VAL A 254 3.67 -33.03 -20.58
CA VAL A 254 4.15 -33.38 -21.91
C VAL A 254 3.99 -34.89 -22.07
N GLY A 255 3.18 -35.28 -23.05
CA GLY A 255 3.00 -36.64 -23.56
C GLY A 255 2.84 -36.60 -25.06
#